data_AF-A0A378TRA0-F1
#
_entry.id   AF-A0A378TRA0-F1
#
_cell.length_a   1.000
_cell.length_b   1.000
_cell.length_c   1.000
_cell.angle_alpha   90.00
_cell.angle_beta   90.00
_cell.angle_gamma   90.00
#
_symmetry.space_group_name_H-M   'P 1'
#
loop_
_entity.id
_entity.type
_entity.pdbx_description
1 polymer ?
#
loop_
_entity_poly.entity_id
_entity_poly.type
_entity_poly.pdbx_seq_one_letter_code
_entity_poly.pdbx_strand_id
1 'polypeptide(L)'
;MLQMIYFRSGEQKRMLARCQFGMFLGNPKAGATFTYPLQDYSWRYAIYRHYEFDINLDTQNKMFDEISSFLQHSENLKNDDLYSDFSEQANAISRVVATNESCHNFLIIDHNNTDPNHNYQQIILADNSPLWLNSFCYKILTELFKPYEQIAEQFPKPRQRKLP
;
A
#
# COMPACT_ATOMS: atom_id res chain seq x y z
N MET A 1 18.48 -3.86 -10.63
CA MET A 1 18.36 -3.75 -9.17
C MET A 1 16.90 -3.89 -8.86
N LEU A 2 16.50 -4.77 -7.95
CA LEU A 2 15.09 -5.01 -7.69
C LEU A 2 14.54 -4.03 -6.66
N GLN A 3 13.36 -3.49 -6.92
CA GLN A 3 12.61 -2.66 -6.01
C GLN A 3 11.23 -3.28 -5.79
N MET A 4 10.78 -3.35 -4.55
CA MET A 4 9.40 -3.69 -4.20
C MET A 4 8.70 -2.43 -3.74
N ILE A 5 7.53 -2.15 -4.30
CA ILE A 5 6.61 -1.10 -3.86
C ILE A 5 5.33 -1.77 -3.41
N TYR A 6 4.86 -1.43 -2.22
CA TYR A 6 3.56 -1.82 -1.70
C TYR A 6 2.66 -0.60 -1.60
N PHE A 7 1.42 -0.72 -2.03
CA PHE A 7 0.41 0.32 -1.94
C PHE A 7 -0.89 -0.26 -1.35
N ARG A 8 -1.44 0.47 -0.37
CA ARG A 8 -2.78 0.25 0.16
C ARG A 8 -3.53 1.57 0.16
N SER A 9 -4.69 1.59 -0.47
CA SER A 9 -5.61 2.72 -0.44
C SER A 9 -6.03 3.04 1.00
N GLY A 10 -6.17 4.32 1.30
CA GLY A 10 -6.76 4.75 2.57
C GLY A 10 -8.27 4.94 2.45
N GLU A 11 -8.96 5.00 3.58
CA GLU A 11 -10.42 5.12 3.63
C GLU A 11 -10.82 5.99 4.83
N GLN A 12 -11.39 7.17 4.59
CA GLN A 12 -11.76 8.11 5.65
C GLN A 12 -12.84 7.53 6.55
N LYS A 13 -13.82 6.82 5.97
CA LYS A 13 -14.91 6.19 6.74
C LYS A 13 -14.41 5.24 7.83
N ARG A 14 -13.26 4.60 7.62
CA ARG A 14 -12.59 3.70 8.57
C ARG A 14 -11.45 4.37 9.35
N MET A 15 -11.20 5.66 9.09
CA MET A 15 -10.00 6.37 9.54
C MET A 15 -8.70 5.63 9.17
N LEU A 16 -8.71 4.92 8.03
CA LEU A 16 -7.60 4.11 7.58
C LEU A 16 -6.62 4.96 6.77
N ALA A 17 -5.38 5.00 7.21
CA ALA A 17 -4.31 5.68 6.48
C ALA A 17 -4.00 4.96 5.15
N ARG A 18 -3.84 5.76 4.09
CA ARG A 18 -3.23 5.29 2.85
C ARG A 18 -1.75 5.04 3.10
N CYS A 19 -1.23 3.91 2.63
CA CYS A 19 0.16 3.53 2.82
C CYS A 19 0.83 3.29 1.46
N GLN A 20 2.01 3.88 1.27
CA GLN A 20 2.91 3.55 0.18
C GLN A 20 4.28 3.20 0.78
N PHE A 21 4.68 1.94 0.67
CA PHE A 21 5.95 1.43 1.15
C PHE A 21 6.86 1.07 -0.03
N GLY A 22 8.17 1.23 0.15
CA GLY A 22 9.16 0.88 -0.84
C GLY A 22 10.44 0.37 -0.22
N MET A 23 11.05 -0.63 -0.85
CA MET A 23 12.38 -1.11 -0.51
C MET A 23 13.16 -1.54 -1.76
N PHE A 24 14.48 -1.40 -1.70
CA PHE A 24 15.39 -1.93 -2.73
C PHE A 24 16.10 -3.15 -2.18
N LEU A 25 16.17 -4.22 -2.97
CA LEU A 25 16.86 -5.44 -2.57
C LEU A 25 18.35 -5.16 -2.36
N GLY A 26 18.89 -5.54 -1.20
CA GLY A 26 20.28 -5.29 -0.82
C GLY A 26 20.52 -3.98 -0.07
N ASN A 27 19.54 -3.07 -0.04
CA ASN A 27 19.63 -1.85 0.76
C ASN A 27 18.98 -2.10 2.13
N PRO A 28 19.69 -1.97 3.27
CA PRO A 28 19.09 -2.23 4.58
C PRO A 28 17.97 -1.25 4.95
N LYS A 29 17.83 -0.13 4.24
CA LYS A 29 16.80 0.88 4.47
C LYS A 29 15.59 0.67 3.54
N ALA A 30 14.42 0.65 4.15
CA ALA A 30 13.12 0.75 3.51
C ALA A 30 12.37 1.99 4.00
N GLY A 31 11.32 2.41 3.30
CA GLY A 31 10.54 3.57 3.72
C GLY A 31 9.05 3.42 3.44
N ALA A 32 8.22 4.04 4.27
CA ALA A 32 6.79 4.17 4.01
C ALA A 32 6.32 5.62 4.14
N THR A 33 5.39 5.99 3.29
CA THR A 33 4.60 7.20 3.39
C THR A 33 3.19 6.85 3.82
N PHE A 34 2.77 7.39 4.97
CA PHE A 34 1.40 7.30 5.43
C PHE A 34 0.69 8.62 5.18
N THR A 35 -0.48 8.55 4.54
CA THR A 35 -1.38 9.69 4.37
C THR A 35 -2.62 9.45 5.23
N TYR A 36 -2.78 10.22 6.30
CA TYR A 36 -3.84 10.06 7.29
C TYR A 36 -5.07 10.88 6.87
N PRO A 37 -6.25 10.26 6.73
CA PRO A 37 -7.47 11.00 6.49
C PRO A 37 -7.80 11.86 7.71
N LEU A 38 -8.42 13.01 7.46
CA LEU A 38 -8.98 13.87 8.50
C LEU A 38 -10.49 13.79 8.40
N GLN A 39 -11.17 13.46 9.49
CA GLN A 39 -12.63 13.39 9.52
C GLN A 39 -13.26 14.71 9.04
N ASP A 40 -14.26 14.60 8.15
CA ASP A 40 -14.99 15.72 7.53
C ASP A 40 -14.18 16.60 6.55
N TYR A 41 -12.96 16.19 6.16
CA TYR A 41 -12.15 16.88 5.15
C TYR A 41 -11.79 15.98 3.98
N SER A 42 -11.69 16.54 2.78
CA SER A 42 -11.14 15.80 1.62
C SER A 42 -9.68 15.39 1.83
N TRP A 43 -9.21 14.41 1.05
CA TRP A 43 -7.82 13.90 1.08
C TRP A 43 -6.76 14.96 0.72
N ARG A 44 -7.17 16.10 0.16
CA ARG A 44 -6.30 17.26 -0.06
C ARG A 44 -5.70 17.81 1.24
N TYR A 45 -6.42 17.68 2.36
CA TYR A 45 -5.97 18.14 3.68
C TYR A 45 -5.36 17.02 4.52
N ALA A 46 -5.25 15.81 3.98
CA ALA A 46 -4.68 14.68 4.67
C ALA A 46 -3.26 14.96 5.14
N ILE A 47 -2.87 14.33 6.24
CA ILE A 47 -1.56 14.55 6.85
C ILE A 47 -0.60 13.48 6.36
N TYR A 48 0.57 13.92 5.89
CA TYR A 48 1.60 13.04 5.36
C TYR A 48 2.70 12.84 6.40
N ARG A 49 3.14 11.60 6.58
CA ARG A 49 4.32 11.25 7.36
C ARG A 49 5.16 10.23 6.61
N HIS A 50 6.47 10.40 6.70
CA HIS A 50 7.45 9.47 6.16
C HIS A 50 8.15 8.78 7.32
N TYR A 51 8.30 7.47 7.20
CA TYR A 51 9.02 6.64 8.15
C TYR A 51 10.03 5.79 7.41
N GLU A 52 11.16 5.55 8.07
CA GLU A 52 12.22 4.68 7.57
C GLU A 52 12.33 3.46 8.48
N PHE A 53 12.69 2.33 7.88
CA PHE A 53 12.80 1.05 8.55
C PHE A 53 14.12 0.39 8.19
N ASP A 54 14.71 -0.28 9.17
CA ASP A 54 15.82 -1.20 8.95
C ASP A 54 15.27 -2.60 8.70
N ILE A 55 15.51 -3.14 7.51
CA ILE A 55 15.10 -4.49 7.12
C ILE A 55 16.36 -5.23 6.68
N ASN A 56 16.69 -6.33 7.36
CA ASN A 56 17.88 -7.11 7.00
C ASN A 56 17.68 -7.84 5.65
N LEU A 57 18.80 -8.23 5.03
CA LEU A 57 18.81 -8.84 3.70
C LEU A 57 18.05 -10.18 3.62
N ASP A 58 18.09 -11.01 4.68
CA ASP A 58 17.36 -12.28 4.71
C ASP A 58 15.83 -12.06 4.66
N THR A 59 15.33 -11.11 5.45
CA THR A 59 13.91 -10.71 5.41
C THR A 59 13.54 -10.14 4.05
N GLN A 60 14.40 -9.30 3.44
CA GLN A 60 14.14 -8.76 2.10
C GLN A 60 14.01 -9.87 1.06
N ASN A 61 14.99 -10.79 0.99
CA ASN A 61 14.95 -11.92 0.05
C ASN A 61 13.65 -12.71 0.19
N LYS A 62 13.27 -13.08 1.42
CA LYS A 62 12.02 -13.81 1.68
C LYS A 62 10.78 -13.06 1.21
N MET A 63 10.73 -11.74 1.41
CA MET A 63 9.62 -10.92 0.94
C MET A 63 9.57 -10.86 -0.59
N PHE A 64 10.69 -10.63 -1.26
CA PHE A 64 10.76 -10.61 -2.73
C PHE A 64 10.38 -11.96 -3.33
N ASP A 65 10.91 -13.06 -2.79
CA ASP A 65 10.62 -14.43 -3.25
C ASP A 65 9.14 -14.77 -3.07
N GLU A 66 8.56 -14.46 -1.91
CA GLU A 66 7.14 -14.72 -1.64
C GLU A 66 6.23 -13.92 -2.58
N ILE A 67 6.42 -12.60 -2.70
CA ILE A 67 5.57 -11.77 -3.57
C ILE A 67 5.72 -12.18 -5.04
N SER A 68 6.94 -12.50 -5.50
CA SER A 68 7.15 -12.98 -6.86
C SER A 68 6.42 -14.30 -7.13
N SER A 69 6.31 -15.16 -6.13
CA SER A 69 5.56 -16.43 -6.24
C SER A 69 4.05 -16.23 -6.43
N PHE A 70 3.50 -15.08 -6.01
CA PHE A 70 2.07 -14.78 -6.13
C PHE A 70 1.63 -14.45 -7.55
N LEU A 71 2.55 -14.13 -8.45
CA LEU A 71 2.24 -13.67 -9.81
C LEU A 71 1.30 -14.65 -10.56
N GLN A 72 1.51 -15.96 -10.36
CA GLN A 72 0.76 -17.03 -11.00
C GLN A 72 -0.37 -17.60 -10.12
N HIS A 73 -0.60 -17.06 -8.93
CA HIS A 73 -1.63 -17.55 -8.03
C HIS A 73 -3.02 -17.09 -8.49
N SER A 74 -4.05 -17.90 -8.30
CA SER A 74 -5.43 -17.59 -8.72
C SER A 74 -6.06 -16.41 -7.96
N GLU A 75 -5.51 -16.08 -6.80
CA GLU A 75 -5.95 -14.93 -6.00
C GLU A 75 -5.33 -13.60 -6.47
N ASN A 76 -4.34 -13.64 -7.37
CA ASN A 76 -3.78 -12.43 -7.98
C ASN A 76 -4.76 -11.86 -9.01
N LEU A 77 -5.45 -10.80 -8.62
CA LEU A 77 -6.51 -10.14 -9.38
C LEU A 77 -5.97 -9.48 -10.66
N LYS A 78 -6.77 -9.51 -11.72
CA LYS A 78 -6.52 -8.81 -12.98
C LYS A 78 -7.25 -7.48 -13.02
N ASN A 79 -6.92 -6.63 -13.98
CA ASN A 79 -7.55 -5.31 -14.13
C ASN A 79 -9.07 -5.40 -14.29
N ASP A 80 -9.58 -6.44 -14.97
CA ASP A 80 -11.01 -6.65 -15.18
C ASP A 80 -11.76 -7.07 -13.89
N ASP A 81 -11.04 -7.53 -12.86
CA ASP A 81 -11.61 -7.86 -11.55
C ASP A 81 -11.75 -6.63 -10.64
N LEU A 82 -11.30 -5.46 -11.09
CA LEU A 82 -11.11 -4.27 -10.27
C LEU A 82 -11.91 -3.09 -10.77
N TYR A 83 -12.31 -2.22 -9.84
CA TYR A 83 -12.79 -0.88 -10.16
C TYR A 83 -12.24 0.16 -9.19
N SER A 84 -12.26 1.42 -9.63
CA SER A 84 -11.89 2.56 -8.80
C SER A 84 -13.14 3.12 -8.14
N ASP A 85 -13.26 2.96 -6.83
CA ASP A 85 -14.29 3.59 -6.01
C ASP A 85 -13.89 5.04 -5.71
N PHE A 86 -14.72 5.98 -6.20
CA PHE A 86 -14.56 7.43 -6.01
C PHE A 86 -15.47 8.00 -4.91
N SER A 87 -15.97 7.15 -4.01
CA SER A 87 -16.78 7.60 -2.87
C SER A 87 -16.02 8.48 -1.88
N GLU A 88 -14.68 8.50 -1.97
CA GLU A 88 -13.77 9.36 -1.21
C GLU A 88 -13.34 10.57 -2.06
N GLN A 89 -13.54 11.78 -1.56
CA GLN A 89 -13.19 12.98 -2.32
C GLN A 89 -11.66 13.12 -2.48
N ALA A 90 -11.21 13.19 -3.73
CA ALA A 90 -9.80 13.31 -4.12
C ALA A 90 -8.91 12.10 -3.74
N ASN A 91 -9.51 10.92 -3.58
CA ASN A 91 -8.82 9.65 -3.40
C ASN A 91 -9.62 8.52 -4.07
N ALA A 92 -8.96 7.69 -4.87
CA ALA A 92 -9.58 6.51 -5.46
C ALA A 92 -9.19 5.28 -4.64
N ILE A 93 -10.17 4.44 -4.32
CA ILE A 93 -9.93 3.14 -3.67
C ILE A 93 -10.05 2.05 -4.74
N SER A 94 -8.98 1.32 -4.99
CA SER A 94 -9.05 0.10 -5.81
C SER A 94 -9.81 -0.98 -5.04
N ARG A 95 -10.93 -1.44 -5.61
CA ARG A 95 -11.78 -2.47 -5.02
C ARG A 95 -12.05 -3.62 -5.98
N VAL A 96 -12.32 -4.79 -5.43
CA VAL A 96 -12.77 -5.97 -6.18
C VAL A 96 -14.21 -5.79 -6.63
N VAL A 97 -14.50 -5.98 -7.93
CA VAL A 97 -15.85 -5.85 -8.50
C VAL A 97 -16.86 -6.78 -7.82
N ALA A 98 -16.46 -8.03 -7.59
CA ALA A 98 -17.36 -9.06 -7.06
C ALA A 98 -17.71 -8.88 -5.56
N THR A 99 -16.77 -8.37 -4.75
CA THR A 99 -16.91 -8.36 -3.27
C THR A 99 -16.90 -6.96 -2.66
N ASN A 100 -16.59 -5.91 -3.43
CA ASN A 100 -16.42 -4.53 -2.95
C ASN A 100 -15.29 -4.38 -1.91
N GLU A 101 -14.38 -5.35 -1.84
CA GLU A 101 -13.27 -5.34 -0.89
C GLU A 101 -12.11 -4.48 -1.39
N SER A 102 -11.46 -3.78 -0.47
CA SER A 102 -10.23 -3.03 -0.76
C SER A 102 -9.11 -3.98 -1.20
N CYS A 103 -8.13 -3.44 -1.94
CA CYS A 103 -7.01 -4.23 -2.46
C CYS A 103 -5.66 -3.77 -1.90
N HIS A 104 -4.73 -4.71 -1.86
CA HIS A 104 -3.29 -4.53 -1.70
C HIS A 104 -2.63 -4.65 -3.05
N ASN A 105 -1.77 -3.68 -3.40
CA ASN A 105 -1.05 -3.66 -4.67
C ASN A 105 0.45 -3.76 -4.40
N PHE A 106 1.12 -4.68 -5.06
CA PHE A 106 2.56 -4.81 -5.07
C PHE A 106 3.09 -4.60 -6.48
N LEU A 107 4.19 -3.87 -6.58
CA LEU A 107 4.98 -3.75 -7.80
C LEU A 107 6.40 -4.25 -7.50
N ILE A 108 6.87 -5.22 -8.28
CA ILE A 108 8.27 -5.62 -8.31
C ILE A 108 8.87 -5.02 -9.58
N ILE A 109 9.81 -4.10 -9.43
CA ILE A 109 10.45 -3.38 -10.54
C ILE A 109 11.90 -3.87 -10.66
N ASP A 110 12.31 -4.30 -11.85
CA ASP A 110 13.70 -4.56 -12.17
C ASP A 110 14.33 -3.39 -12.93
N HIS A 111 15.09 -2.57 -12.21
CA HIS A 111 15.81 -1.43 -12.78
C HIS A 111 16.96 -1.83 -13.72
N ASN A 112 17.33 -3.11 -13.79
CA ASN A 112 18.29 -3.58 -14.81
C ASN A 112 17.61 -3.94 -16.13
N ASN A 113 16.29 -4.16 -16.12
CA ASN A 113 15.54 -4.43 -17.32
C ASN A 113 15.10 -3.10 -17.95
N THR A 114 15.60 -2.83 -19.16
CA THR A 114 15.29 -1.61 -19.91
C THR A 114 14.04 -1.72 -20.76
N ASP A 115 13.40 -2.90 -20.87
CA ASP A 115 12.15 -3.07 -21.59
C ASP A 115 10.98 -2.50 -20.75
N PRO A 116 10.34 -1.41 -21.19
CA PRO A 116 9.25 -0.77 -20.43
C PRO A 116 8.00 -1.64 -20.29
N ASN A 117 7.86 -2.71 -21.08
CA ASN A 117 6.74 -3.64 -20.99
C ASN A 117 6.98 -4.78 -20.00
N HIS A 118 8.24 -4.99 -19.58
CA HIS A 118 8.65 -6.15 -18.79
C HIS A 118 9.52 -5.77 -17.59
N ASN A 119 9.74 -4.47 -17.34
CA ASN A 119 10.54 -4.00 -16.21
C ASN A 119 9.77 -3.97 -14.89
N TYR A 120 8.46 -4.25 -14.87
CA TYR A 120 7.71 -4.42 -13.63
C TYR A 120 6.70 -5.55 -13.69
N GLN A 121 6.43 -6.13 -12.53
CA GLN A 121 5.37 -7.10 -12.29
C GLN A 121 4.41 -6.53 -11.26
N GLN A 122 3.11 -6.63 -11.54
CA GLN A 122 2.05 -6.19 -10.64
C GLN A 122 1.34 -7.39 -10.02
N ILE A 123 1.18 -7.34 -8.69
CA ILE A 123 0.42 -8.31 -7.92
C ILE A 123 -0.67 -7.56 -7.15
N ILE A 124 -1.92 -8.00 -7.26
CA ILE A 124 -3.06 -7.35 -6.62
C ILE A 124 -3.84 -8.42 -5.85
N LEU A 125 -4.01 -8.21 -4.54
CA LEU A 125 -4.73 -9.14 -3.66
C LEU A 125 -5.84 -8.39 -2.93
N ALA A 126 -6.99 -9.05 -2.71
CA ALA A 126 -8.05 -8.51 -1.86
C ALA A 126 -7.60 -8.42 -0.38
N ASP A 127 -8.18 -7.49 0.39
CA ASP A 127 -7.89 -7.29 1.83
C ASP A 127 -8.13 -8.56 2.65
N ASN A 128 -9.08 -9.41 2.22
CA ASN A 128 -9.43 -10.67 2.87
C ASN A 128 -8.74 -11.91 2.26
N SER A 129 -7.88 -11.74 1.26
CA SER A 129 -7.26 -12.84 0.52
C SER A 129 -6.54 -13.81 1.47
N PRO A 130 -6.88 -15.10 1.51
CA PRO A 130 -6.13 -16.08 2.29
C PRO A 130 -4.65 -16.13 1.94
N LEU A 131 -4.30 -15.96 0.66
CA LEU A 131 -2.90 -15.86 0.23
C LEU A 131 -2.18 -14.71 0.92
N TRP A 132 -2.81 -13.54 0.97
CA TRP A 132 -2.28 -12.35 1.64
C TRP A 132 -2.19 -12.53 3.16
N LEU A 133 -3.31 -12.87 3.80
CA LEU A 133 -3.41 -12.91 5.27
C LEU A 133 -2.48 -13.94 5.93
N ASN A 134 -2.13 -15.01 5.21
CA ASN A 134 -1.22 -16.04 5.71
C ASN A 134 0.26 -15.79 5.35
N SER A 135 0.54 -14.74 4.58
CA SER A 135 1.86 -14.50 4.02
C SER A 135 2.88 -14.00 5.06
N PHE A 136 4.16 -14.24 4.78
CA PHE A 136 5.28 -13.67 5.50
C PHE A 136 5.31 -12.14 5.36
N CYS A 137 5.10 -11.61 4.15
CA CYS A 137 4.99 -10.18 3.88
C CYS A 137 3.90 -9.51 4.72
N TYR A 138 2.72 -10.11 4.84
CA TYR A 138 1.64 -9.56 5.67
C TYR A 138 2.08 -9.43 7.13
N LYS A 139 2.73 -10.45 7.69
CA LYS A 139 3.24 -10.43 9.07
C LYS A 139 4.24 -9.29 9.27
N ILE A 140 5.25 -9.19 8.39
CA ILE A 140 6.28 -8.17 8.48
C ILE A 140 5.71 -6.76 8.32
N LEU A 141 4.90 -6.52 7.27
CA LEU A 141 4.35 -5.20 7.00
C LEU A 141 3.37 -4.77 8.10
N THR A 142 2.54 -5.68 8.59
CA THR A 142 1.64 -5.40 9.73
C THR A 142 2.42 -5.02 10.98
N GLU A 143 3.48 -5.76 11.32
CA GLU A 143 4.31 -5.43 12.48
C GLU A 143 5.02 -4.07 12.31
N LEU A 144 5.57 -3.79 11.14
CA LEU A 144 6.22 -2.51 10.84
C LEU A 144 5.24 -1.33 10.90
N PHE A 145 4.01 -1.52 10.42
CA PHE A 145 3.05 -0.43 10.26
C PHE A 145 2.21 -0.18 11.50
N LYS A 146 1.98 -1.20 12.34
CA LYS A 146 1.12 -1.14 13.52
C LYS A 146 1.32 0.11 14.40
N PRO A 147 2.55 0.58 14.69
CA PRO A 147 2.74 1.80 15.51
C PRO A 147 2.26 3.09 14.84
N TYR A 148 2.10 3.08 13.51
CA TYR A 148 1.83 4.26 12.71
C TYR A 148 0.37 4.33 12.24
N GLU A 149 -0.35 3.21 12.16
CA GLU A 149 -1.72 3.20 11.62
C GLU A 149 -2.75 3.99 12.46
N GLN A 150 -2.51 4.22 13.74
CA GLN A 150 -3.50 4.80 14.67
C GLN A 150 -3.30 6.29 15.02
N ILE A 151 -2.49 7.03 14.26
CA ILE A 151 -2.07 8.39 14.65
C ILE A 151 -3.12 9.47 14.27
N ALA A 152 -4.10 9.16 13.41
CA ALA A 152 -4.98 10.16 12.80
C ALA A 152 -5.74 11.06 13.82
N GLU A 153 -6.18 10.50 14.96
CA GLU A 153 -6.95 11.22 15.97
C GLU A 153 -6.14 12.29 16.73
N GLN A 154 -4.82 12.24 16.68
CA GLN A 154 -3.94 13.11 17.45
C GLN A 154 -3.58 14.41 16.71
N PHE A 155 -3.99 14.56 15.45
CA PHE A 155 -3.58 15.70 14.66
C PHE A 155 -4.50 16.90 14.82
N PRO A 156 -3.94 18.12 14.92
CA PRO A 156 -4.75 19.34 14.97
C PRO A 156 -5.55 19.50 13.69
N LYS A 157 -6.86 19.79 13.83
CA LYS A 157 -7.73 20.06 12.68
C LYS A 157 -7.19 21.26 11.89
N PRO A 158 -7.23 21.22 10.54
CA PRO A 158 -6.85 22.35 9.72
C PRO A 158 -7.69 23.57 10.11
N ARG A 159 -7.08 24.75 10.17
CA ARG A 159 -7.86 25.99 10.34
C ARG A 159 -8.73 26.15 9.09
N GLN A 160 -10.03 26.05 9.25
CA GLN A 160 -10.95 26.42 8.17
C GLN A 160 -10.75 27.90 7.87
N ARG A 161 -10.26 28.23 6.68
CA ARG A 161 -10.42 29.58 6.16
C ARG A 161 -11.92 29.79 6.01
N LYS A 162 -12.51 30.64 6.84
CA LYS A 162 -13.84 31.18 6.56
C LYS A 162 -13.73 31.86 5.20
N LEU A 163 -14.35 31.27 4.18
CA LEU A 163 -14.53 31.96 2.91
C LEU A 163 -15.42 33.18 3.20
N PRO A 164 -15.08 34.36 2.68
CA PRO A 164 -15.85 35.59 2.88
C PRO A 164 -17.28 35.46 2.33
#